data_AF-A0A2E0T9L8-F1
#
_entry.id   AF-A0A2E0T9L8-F1
#
_cell.length_a   1.000
_cell.length_b   1.000
_cell.length_c   1.000
_cell.angle_alpha   90.00
_cell.angle_beta   90.00
_cell.angle_gamma   90.00
#
_symmetry.space_group_name_H-M   'P 1'
#
loop_
_entity.id
_entity.type
_entity.pdbx_description
1 polymer ?
#
loop_
_entity_poly.entity_id
_entity_poly.type
_entity_poly.pdbx_seq_one_letter_code
_entity_poly.pdbx_strand_id
1 'polypeptide(L)'
;MARRVLAALLPAGRLWLGEGLPQRLRGVWPEGVELSEHVGGGDALVDLAVVEVGACGPRGRCDAHAGVRASRVWGMSGSVAPFGEKALDGERLERLFTPRAMLAFEEDRWRVLEVASGISARDVQEGAPFPLVAGPDLGPLRIP
;
A
#
# COMPACT_ATOMS: atom_id res chain seq x y z
N MET A 1 -0.98 -5.72 -18.63
CA MET A 1 -1.28 -4.29 -18.42
C MET A 1 -0.89 -3.84 -17.01
N ALA A 2 -1.21 -4.62 -15.97
CA ALA A 2 -0.80 -4.38 -14.58
C ALA A 2 0.73 -4.12 -14.36
N ARG A 3 1.61 -4.88 -15.03
CA ARG A 3 3.07 -4.69 -14.99
C ARG A 3 3.56 -3.27 -15.31
N ARG A 4 2.86 -2.50 -16.15
CA ARG A 4 3.28 -1.13 -16.51
C ARG A 4 2.98 -0.10 -15.42
N VAL A 5 1.94 -0.32 -14.61
CA VAL A 5 1.55 0.60 -13.53
C VAL A 5 2.47 0.41 -12.33
N LEU A 6 2.79 -0.84 -11.99
CA LEU A 6 3.82 -1.15 -11.00
C LEU A 6 5.18 -0.57 -11.39
N ALA A 7 5.58 -0.63 -12.65
CA ALA A 7 6.86 -0.08 -13.13
C ALA A 7 6.94 1.45 -13.01
N ALA A 8 5.80 2.15 -13.06
CA ALA A 8 5.75 3.60 -12.91
C ALA A 8 5.75 4.04 -11.44
N LEU A 9 5.27 3.19 -10.53
CA LEU A 9 5.17 3.49 -9.10
C LEU A 9 6.40 3.01 -8.30
N LEU A 10 7.12 2.01 -8.83
CA LEU A 10 8.31 1.44 -8.25
C LEU A 10 9.56 2.09 -8.85
N PRO A 11 10.39 2.79 -8.06
CA PRO A 11 11.74 3.11 -8.52
C PRO A 11 12.51 1.81 -8.76
N ALA A 12 13.46 1.82 -9.69
CA ALA A 12 14.49 0.79 -9.75
C ALA A 12 15.13 0.69 -8.35
N GLY A 13 15.23 -0.52 -7.80
CA GLY A 13 15.70 -0.69 -6.43
C GLY A 13 15.34 -2.03 -5.81
N ARG A 14 15.71 -2.17 -4.54
CA ARG A 14 15.49 -3.35 -3.71
C ARG A 14 14.12 -3.30 -3.08
N LEU A 15 13.29 -4.28 -3.43
CA LEU A 15 11.94 -4.48 -2.91
C LEU A 15 11.95 -5.59 -1.86
N TRP A 16 11.36 -5.34 -0.71
CA TRP A 16 11.07 -6.37 0.28
C TRP A 16 9.57 -6.63 0.38
N LEU A 17 9.19 -7.91 0.41
CA LEU A 17 7.81 -8.35 0.56
C LEU A 17 7.64 -9.01 1.92
N GLY A 18 6.81 -8.42 2.77
CA GLY A 18 6.39 -9.02 4.02
C GLY A 18 5.59 -10.29 3.80
N GLU A 19 5.49 -11.11 4.84
CA GLU A 19 4.72 -12.36 4.80
C GLU A 19 3.25 -12.12 4.44
N GLY A 20 2.60 -13.18 3.93
CA GLY A 20 1.16 -13.16 3.62
C GLY A 20 0.84 -12.61 2.23
N LEU A 21 -0.08 -11.65 2.14
CA LEU A 21 -0.57 -11.10 0.87
C LEU A 21 0.55 -10.58 -0.07
N PRO A 22 1.57 -9.84 0.40
CA PRO A 22 2.63 -9.34 -0.48
C PRO A 22 3.40 -10.47 -1.18
N GLN A 23 3.65 -11.60 -0.51
CA GLN A 23 4.34 -12.75 -1.12
C GLN A 23 3.56 -13.38 -2.28
N ARG A 24 2.22 -13.28 -2.28
CA ARG A 24 1.38 -13.79 -3.38
C ARG A 24 1.59 -13.00 -4.67
N LEU A 25 2.13 -11.79 -4.58
CA LEU A 25 2.45 -10.93 -5.72
C LEU A 25 3.87 -11.12 -6.27
N ARG A 26 4.68 -12.03 -5.72
CA ARG A 26 6.09 -12.20 -6.11
C ARG A 26 6.30 -12.34 -7.63
N GLY A 27 5.34 -12.92 -8.37
CA GLY A 27 5.43 -13.12 -9.83
C GLY A 27 4.87 -11.99 -10.71
N VAL A 28 4.24 -10.96 -10.13
CA VAL A 28 3.57 -9.90 -10.92
C VAL A 28 4.39 -8.62 -11.06
N TRP A 29 5.53 -8.53 -10.37
CA TRP A 29 6.37 -7.33 -10.38
C TRP A 29 7.05 -7.10 -11.76
N PRO A 30 7.31 -5.84 -12.13
CA PRO A 30 7.95 -5.48 -13.39
C PRO A 30 9.41 -5.95 -13.48
N GLU A 31 9.93 -6.03 -14.70
CA GLU A 31 11.36 -6.24 -14.95
C GLU A 31 12.18 -5.08 -14.37
N GLY A 32 13.33 -5.38 -13.75
CA GLY A 32 14.21 -4.38 -13.13
C GLY A 32 13.97 -4.13 -11.63
N VAL A 33 12.97 -4.77 -11.02
CA VAL A 33 12.79 -4.79 -9.56
C VAL A 33 13.54 -5.97 -8.97
N GLU A 34 14.52 -5.70 -8.12
CA GLU A 34 15.24 -6.75 -7.40
C GLU A 34 14.47 -7.11 -6.13
N LEU A 35 13.91 -8.33 -6.11
CA LEU A 35 13.31 -8.87 -4.91
C LEU A 35 14.42 -9.22 -3.91
N SER A 36 14.46 -8.49 -2.80
CA SER A 36 15.32 -8.82 -1.68
C SER A 36 14.86 -10.14 -1.06
N GLU A 37 15.71 -11.16 -1.10
CA GLU A 37 15.46 -12.45 -0.47
C GLU A 37 15.61 -12.42 1.06
N HIS A 38 15.83 -11.24 1.67
CA HIS A 38 16.06 -11.12 3.11
C HIS A 38 14.83 -11.58 3.91
N VAL A 39 14.94 -12.79 4.45
CA VAL A 39 14.03 -13.37 5.44
C VAL A 39 14.54 -12.94 6.83
N GLY A 40 14.07 -11.79 7.29
CA GLY A 40 14.16 -11.36 8.69
C GLY A 40 15.47 -10.71 9.14
N GLY A 41 15.32 -9.64 9.93
CA GLY A 41 16.23 -9.31 11.03
C GLY A 41 17.62 -8.77 10.68
N GLY A 42 17.73 -7.88 9.68
CA GLY A 42 19.01 -7.23 9.36
C GLY A 42 18.88 -5.74 9.05
N ASP A 43 19.97 -4.99 9.25
CA ASP A 43 20.15 -3.55 8.92
C ASP A 43 20.07 -3.24 7.40
N ALA A 44 19.65 -4.20 6.58
CA ALA A 44 19.55 -4.03 5.14
C ALA A 44 18.50 -2.95 4.82
N LEU A 45 18.98 -1.82 4.31
CA LEU A 45 18.13 -0.75 3.80
C LEU A 45 17.54 -1.18 2.46
N VAL A 46 16.21 -1.22 2.37
CA VAL A 46 15.46 -1.45 1.12
C VAL A 46 14.79 -0.15 0.68
N ASP A 47 14.56 -0.03 -0.62
CA ASP A 47 13.94 1.16 -1.21
C ASP A 47 12.45 1.19 -0.91
N LEU A 48 11.82 0.01 -0.96
CA LEU A 48 10.41 -0.19 -0.66
C LEU A 48 10.18 -1.49 0.12
N ALA A 49 9.40 -1.39 1.19
CA ALA A 49 8.78 -2.53 1.85
C ALA A 49 7.28 -2.56 1.55
N VAL A 50 6.75 -3.74 1.21
CA VAL A 50 5.30 -3.98 1.08
C VAL A 50 4.86 -4.92 2.19
N VAL A 51 3.95 -4.46 3.05
CA VAL A 51 3.47 -5.20 4.23
C VAL A 51 2.00 -5.54 4.10
N GLU A 52 1.58 -6.66 4.68
CA GLU A 52 0.16 -6.94 4.90
C GLU A 52 -0.37 -6.06 6.05
N VAL A 53 -1.55 -5.47 5.86
CA VAL A 53 -2.16 -4.52 6.79
C VAL A 53 -3.56 -5.00 7.15
N GLY A 54 -3.83 -5.13 8.45
CA GLY A 54 -5.17 -5.43 8.97
C GLY A 54 -5.96 -4.17 9.26
N ALA A 55 -5.29 -3.11 9.73
CA ALA A 55 -5.89 -1.83 10.07
C ALA A 55 -4.97 -0.66 9.77
N CYS A 56 -5.58 0.47 9.42
CA CYS A 56 -4.91 1.72 9.13
C CYS A 56 -5.68 2.90 9.74
N GLY A 57 -4.94 3.81 10.35
CA GLY A 57 -5.46 4.99 11.01
C GLY A 57 -5.45 6.25 10.14
N PRO A 58 -6.08 7.34 10.62
CA PRO A 58 -6.19 8.60 9.89
C PRO A 58 -4.87 9.30 9.64
N ARG A 59 -3.81 8.98 10.41
CA ARG A 59 -2.47 9.59 10.31
C ARG A 59 -1.50 8.80 9.43
N GLY A 60 -2.02 7.90 8.61
CA GLY A 60 -1.21 7.11 7.69
C GLY A 60 -0.46 5.94 8.33
N ARG A 61 -0.64 5.67 9.63
CA ARG A 61 -0.02 4.52 10.31
C ARG A 61 -0.89 3.27 10.23
N CYS A 62 -0.27 2.10 10.17
CA CYS A 62 -0.93 0.80 10.21
C CYS A 62 -0.58 -0.02 11.46
N ASP A 63 -1.17 -1.21 11.57
CA ASP A 63 -0.89 -2.20 12.60
C ASP A 63 0.32 -3.10 12.28
N ALA A 64 0.90 -2.97 11.08
CA ALA A 64 2.02 -3.77 10.63
C ALA A 64 3.37 -3.08 10.91
N HIS A 65 4.40 -3.88 11.18
CA HIS A 65 5.79 -3.43 11.30
C HIS A 65 6.64 -4.08 10.21
N ALA A 66 7.43 -3.28 9.49
CA ALA A 66 8.38 -3.83 8.54
C ALA A 66 9.55 -4.45 9.31
N GLY A 67 9.88 -5.72 9.06
CA GLY A 67 11.02 -6.39 9.68
C GLY A 67 12.39 -5.96 9.12
N VAL A 68 12.44 -4.85 8.38
CA VAL A 68 13.58 -4.31 7.63
C VAL A 68 13.54 -2.78 7.67
N ARG A 69 14.68 -2.13 7.48
CA ARG A 69 14.71 -0.67 7.29
C ARG A 69 14.30 -0.35 5.86
N ALA A 70 13.21 0.39 5.69
CA ALA A 70 12.72 0.77 4.37
C ALA A 70 12.62 2.30 4.24
N SER A 71 12.98 2.83 3.06
CA SER A 71 12.81 4.25 2.76
C SER A 71 11.33 4.61 2.55
N ARG A 72 10.56 3.65 2.04
CA ARG A 72 9.12 3.77 1.75
C ARG A 72 8.41 2.50 2.21
N VAL A 73 7.18 2.64 2.67
CA VAL A 73 6.34 1.50 3.06
C VAL A 73 4.98 1.59 2.39
N TRP A 74 4.58 0.52 1.71
CA TRP A 74 3.24 0.36 1.15
C TRP A 74 2.50 -0.75 1.89
N GLY A 75 1.21 -0.54 2.10
CA GLY A 75 0.31 -1.50 2.72
C GLY A 75 -0.53 -2.26 1.70
N MET A 76 -0.78 -3.53 1.97
CA MET A 76 -1.76 -4.35 1.25
C MET A 76 -2.75 -4.93 2.23
N SER A 77 -4.04 -4.77 1.96
CA SER A 77 -5.10 -5.32 2.78
C SER A 77 -5.96 -6.28 1.96
N GLY A 78 -6.31 -7.42 2.56
CA GLY A 78 -7.37 -8.30 2.04
C GLY A 78 -8.77 -7.82 2.41
N SER A 79 -8.88 -6.92 3.40
CA SER A 79 -10.13 -6.26 3.77
C SER A 79 -10.46 -5.12 2.81
N VAL A 80 -11.75 -4.97 2.49
CA VAL A 80 -12.30 -3.87 1.69
C VAL A 80 -12.22 -2.51 2.40
N ALA A 81 -12.14 -2.52 3.73
CA ALA A 81 -12.17 -1.34 4.58
C ALA A 81 -11.28 -1.55 5.82
N PRO A 82 -9.94 -1.55 5.66
CA PRO A 82 -9.01 -1.73 6.76
C PRO A 82 -8.83 -0.41 7.54
N PHE A 83 -9.89 0.33 7.83
CA PHE A 83 -9.79 1.66 8.43
C PHE A 83 -10.31 1.66 9.87
N GLY A 84 -9.54 2.26 10.78
CA GLY A 84 -9.92 2.40 12.18
C GLY A 84 -9.68 3.81 12.70
N GLU A 85 -10.42 4.20 13.74
CA GLU A 85 -10.27 5.53 14.36
C GLU A 85 -9.05 5.63 15.29
N LYS A 86 -8.52 4.48 15.72
CA LYS A 86 -7.42 4.44 16.69
C LYS A 86 -6.11 4.89 16.06
N ALA A 87 -5.31 5.59 16.86
CA ALA A 87 -3.90 5.76 16.54
C ALA A 87 -3.19 4.41 16.60
N LEU A 88 -2.42 4.10 15.56
CA LEU A 88 -1.60 2.90 15.44
C LEU A 88 -0.12 3.30 15.49
N ASP A 89 0.72 2.39 15.96
CA ASP A 89 2.16 2.57 16.19
C ASP A 89 3.05 1.84 15.16
N GLY A 90 2.45 1.08 14.25
CA GLY A 90 3.13 0.46 13.11
C GLY A 90 3.61 1.44 12.04
N GLU A 91 3.97 0.91 10.88
CA GLU A 91 4.60 1.67 9.80
C GLU A 91 3.75 2.83 9.33
N ARG A 92 4.41 3.94 8.96
CA ARG A 92 3.74 5.01 8.22
C ARG A 92 3.72 4.65 6.75
N LEU A 93 2.53 4.40 6.23
CA LEU A 93 2.27 4.05 4.85
C LEU A 93 2.33 5.28 3.96
N GLU A 94 2.91 5.12 2.78
CA GLU A 94 2.80 6.08 1.67
C GLU A 94 1.65 5.71 0.72
N ARG A 95 1.41 4.40 0.57
CA ARG A 95 0.35 3.83 -0.27
C ARG A 95 -0.36 2.71 0.45
N LEU A 96 -1.64 2.53 0.17
CA LEU A 96 -2.44 1.41 0.65
C LEU A 96 -3.27 0.83 -0.50
N PHE A 97 -3.14 -0.47 -0.72
CA PHE A 97 -3.92 -1.23 -1.68
C PHE A 97 -4.98 -2.04 -0.95
N THR A 98 -6.24 -1.90 -1.37
CA THR A 98 -7.37 -2.71 -0.92
C THR A 98 -8.04 -3.34 -2.14
N PRO A 99 -8.97 -4.30 -1.96
CA PRO A 99 -9.75 -4.84 -3.07
C PRO A 99 -10.60 -3.77 -3.80
N ARG A 100 -10.85 -2.62 -3.17
CA ARG A 100 -11.70 -1.55 -3.72
C ARG A 100 -10.92 -0.37 -4.28
N ALA A 101 -9.70 -0.11 -3.79
CA ALA A 101 -9.00 1.12 -4.14
C ALA A 101 -7.50 1.06 -3.91
N MET A 102 -6.80 1.98 -4.55
CA MET A 102 -5.45 2.40 -4.20
C MET A 102 -5.53 3.78 -3.58
N LEU A 103 -4.94 3.93 -2.40
CA LEU A 103 -4.87 5.18 -1.67
C LEU A 103 -3.43 5.62 -1.48
N ALA A 104 -3.25 6.93 -1.33
CA ALA A 104 -2.00 7.60 -1.01
C ALA A 104 -2.13 8.37 0.30
N PHE A 105 -1.12 8.33 1.15
CA PHE A 105 -1.04 9.22 2.30
C PHE A 105 -0.06 10.36 2.00
N GLU A 106 -0.59 11.53 1.71
CA GLU A 106 0.15 12.71 1.27
C GLU A 106 -0.39 13.95 1.96
N GLU A 107 0.48 14.90 2.32
CA GLU A 107 0.07 16.14 3.02
C GLU A 107 -0.79 15.87 4.27
N ASP A 108 -0.42 14.82 5.00
CA ASP A 108 -1.10 14.30 6.19
C ASP A 108 -2.56 13.91 6.00
N ARG A 109 -2.94 13.50 4.78
CA ARG A 109 -4.30 13.05 4.45
C ARG A 109 -4.28 11.84 3.53
N TRP A 110 -5.30 10.99 3.68
CA TRP A 110 -5.56 9.91 2.76
C TRP A 110 -6.26 10.43 1.50
N ARG A 111 -5.69 10.11 0.34
CA ARG A 111 -6.23 10.40 -0.98
C ARG A 111 -6.54 9.11 -1.72
N VAL A 112 -7.75 8.98 -2.25
CA VAL A 112 -8.15 7.89 -3.14
C VAL A 112 -7.63 8.22 -4.53
N LEU A 113 -6.71 7.41 -5.05
CA LEU A 113 -6.09 7.62 -6.35
C LEU A 113 -6.72 6.75 -7.44
N GLU A 114 -7.12 5.53 -7.08
CA GLU A 114 -7.77 4.63 -8.03
C GLU A 114 -8.87 3.79 -7.35
N VAL A 115 -9.91 3.42 -8.09
CA VAL A 115 -11.07 2.64 -7.61
C VAL A 115 -11.44 1.47 -8.53
N ALA A 116 -11.81 0.33 -7.94
CA ALA A 116 -12.20 -0.86 -8.68
C ALA A 116 -13.41 -0.61 -9.60
N SER A 117 -13.58 -1.45 -10.61
CA SER A 117 -14.72 -1.33 -11.53
C SER A 117 -16.05 -1.38 -10.77
N GLY A 118 -16.94 -0.42 -11.05
CA GLY A 118 -18.22 -0.29 -10.36
C GLY A 118 -18.14 0.28 -8.94
N ILE A 119 -16.96 0.71 -8.49
CA ILE A 119 -16.72 1.37 -7.20
C ILE A 119 -16.38 2.84 -7.45
N SER A 120 -16.95 3.74 -6.64
CA SER A 120 -16.63 5.16 -6.60
C SER A 120 -15.77 5.51 -5.39
N ALA A 121 -15.14 6.69 -5.39
CA ALA A 121 -14.41 7.17 -4.20
C ALA A 121 -15.34 7.36 -2.98
N ARG A 122 -16.64 7.62 -3.21
CA ARG A 122 -17.65 7.69 -2.16
C ARG A 122 -17.84 6.33 -1.49
N ASP A 123 -17.93 5.25 -2.26
CA ASP A 123 -18.09 3.89 -1.70
C ASP A 123 -16.87 3.46 -0.86
N VAL A 124 -15.69 3.99 -1.18
CA VAL A 124 -14.48 3.82 -0.37
C VAL A 124 -14.57 4.63 0.93
N GLN A 125 -15.01 5.89 0.84
CA GLN A 125 -15.25 6.76 2.01
C GLN A 125 -16.28 6.18 2.98
N GLU A 126 -17.35 5.55 2.49
CA GLU A 126 -18.38 4.92 3.33
C GLU A 126 -17.80 3.79 4.20
N GLY A 127 -16.67 3.20 3.81
CA GLY A 127 -15.93 2.22 4.61
C GLY A 127 -14.93 2.80 5.60
N ALA A 128 -14.71 4.13 5.63
CA ALA A 128 -13.72 4.76 6.47
C ALA A 128 -14.36 5.66 7.54
N PRO A 129 -13.96 5.55 8.83
CA PRO A 129 -14.49 6.39 9.90
C PRO A 129 -13.85 7.79 9.96
N PHE A 130 -13.01 8.12 8.98
CA PHE A 130 -12.35 9.42 8.86
C PHE A 130 -12.37 9.90 7.40
N PRO A 131 -12.16 11.21 7.15
CA PRO A 131 -12.21 11.75 5.80
C PRO A 131 -11.09 11.19 4.90
N LEU A 132 -11.49 10.72 3.73
CA LEU A 132 -10.67 10.43 2.57
C LEU A 132 -10.99 11.48 1.51
N VAL A 133 -9.98 11.89 0.75
CA VAL A 133 -10.14 12.87 -0.33
C VAL A 133 -10.01 12.18 -1.67
N ALA A 134 -10.86 12.49 -2.65
CA ALA A 134 -10.63 12.03 -4.02
C ALA A 134 -9.43 12.79 -4.62
N GLY A 135 -8.46 12.06 -5.17
CA GLY A 135 -7.34 12.67 -5.88
C GLY A 135 -7.78 13.37 -7.18
N PRO A 136 -7.05 14.39 -7.65
CA PRO A 136 -7.37 15.10 -8.91
C PRO A 136 -7.32 14.19 -10.13
N ASP A 137 -6.50 13.14 -10.09
CA ASP A 137 -6.30 12.16 -11.15
C ASP A 137 -6.99 10.81 -10.85
N LEU A 138 -8.12 10.83 -10.13
CA LEU A 138 -8.85 9.62 -9.75
C LEU A 138 -9.16 8.76 -10.97
N GLY A 139 -8.60 7.55 -10.99
CA GLY A 139 -8.70 6.63 -12.12
C GLY A 139 -9.30 5.27 -11.76
N PRO A 140 -9.47 4.39 -12.77
CA PRO A 140 -9.78 2.99 -12.51
C PRO A 140 -8.59 2.31 -11.82
N LEU A 141 -8.89 1.40 -10.89
CA LEU A 141 -7.90 0.59 -10.18
C LEU A 141 -7.26 -0.37 -11.14
N ARG A 142 -5.96 -0.16 -11.34
CA ARG A 142 -5.11 -0.99 -12.16
C ARG A 142 -4.36 -1.90 -11.19
N ILE A 143 -5.08 -2.82 -10.56
CA ILE A 143 -4.49 -3.79 -9.64
C ILE A 143 -3.32 -4.52 -10.36
N PRO A 144 -2.20 -4.79 -9.66
CA PRO A 144 -1.17 -5.79 -10.01
C PRO A 144 -1.70 -7.12 -10.51
#